data_AF-A0A7X1ME92-F1
#
_entry.id   AF-A0A7X1ME92-F1
#
_cell.length_a   1.000
_cell.length_b   1.000
_cell.length_c   1.000
_cell.angle_alpha   90.00
_cell.angle_beta   90.00
_cell.angle_gamma   90.00
#
_symmetry.space_group_name_H-M   'P 1'
#
loop_
_entity.id
_entity.type
_entity.pdbx_description
1 polymer ?
#
loop_
_entity_poly.entity_id
_entity_poly.type
_entity_poly.pdbx_seq_one_letter_code
_entity_poly.pdbx_strand_id
1 'polypeptide(L)'
;MQRYPRFGGPATASQLAEKLGESSGATSYHLRQLAAHGFVEDDPERGKGRERWWKAAVRGLAFDDALLHDPNPDVRGAADLYLHEVATTQARELSTWLGTRTEWSEEWNRSTDMSSMTLRLTPELARELTEKMHALVDSYRDLPAAENDPEATTVRVQTRSFPLNTP
;
A
#
# COMPACT_ATOMS: atom_id res chain seq x y z
N MET A 1 10.59 -10.15 -15.81
CA MET A 1 9.77 -10.17 -14.57
C MET A 1 9.77 -8.76 -13.98
N GLN A 2 8.77 -7.96 -14.35
CA GLN A 2 8.72 -6.53 -14.03
C GLN A 2 8.29 -6.36 -12.57
N ARG A 3 9.15 -5.71 -11.79
CA ARG A 3 8.98 -5.48 -10.35
C ARG A 3 8.04 -4.28 -10.18
N TYR A 4 6.80 -4.52 -9.77
CA TYR A 4 5.87 -3.44 -9.46
C TYR A 4 5.92 -3.15 -7.95
N PRO A 5 6.29 -1.92 -7.55
CA PRO A 5 6.20 -1.54 -6.16
C PRO A 5 4.73 -1.54 -5.74
N ARG A 6 4.41 -2.23 -4.64
CA ARG A 6 3.31 -1.80 -3.80
C ARG A 6 3.73 -0.46 -3.19
N PHE A 7 2.77 0.32 -2.72
CA PHE A 7 2.98 1.64 -2.11
C PHE A 7 3.25 2.76 -3.10
N GLY A 8 3.04 3.98 -2.61
CA GLY A 8 3.37 5.20 -3.32
C GLY A 8 4.67 5.01 -4.00
N GLY A 9 4.68 5.36 -5.29
CA GLY A 9 5.93 5.43 -6.02
C GLY A 9 7.00 6.02 -5.10
N PRO A 10 8.23 5.51 -5.17
CA PRO A 10 9.29 5.75 -4.19
C PRO A 10 9.33 7.20 -3.71
N ALA A 11 9.61 7.46 -2.44
CA ALA A 11 9.57 8.80 -1.85
C ALA A 11 10.83 9.14 -1.05
N THR A 12 11.14 10.43 -0.94
CA THR A 12 12.21 10.90 -0.05
C THR A 12 11.69 11.15 1.36
N ALA A 13 12.59 11.16 2.34
CA ALA A 13 12.23 11.48 3.72
C ALA A 13 11.65 12.89 3.86
N SER A 14 12.09 13.87 3.06
CA SER A 14 11.56 15.23 3.08
C SER A 14 10.12 15.30 2.56
N GLN A 15 9.80 14.55 1.48
CA GLN A 15 8.44 14.49 0.95
C GLN A 15 7.46 13.85 1.94
N LEU A 16 7.91 12.81 2.66
CA LEU A 16 7.11 12.18 3.69
C LEU A 16 6.94 13.09 4.90
N ALA A 17 8.02 13.74 5.35
CA ALA A 17 7.98 14.69 6.45
C ALA A 17 7.00 15.84 6.22
N GLU A 18 6.99 16.43 5.02
CA GLU A 18 6.05 17.49 4.64
C GLU A 18 4.59 17.03 4.72
N LYS A 19 4.28 15.83 4.19
CA LYS A 19 2.93 15.28 4.23
C LYS A 19 2.44 14.96 5.64
N LEU A 20 3.37 14.62 6.53
CA LEU A 20 3.08 14.04 7.84
C LEU A 20 3.26 15.06 8.98
N GLY A 21 3.65 16.30 8.65
CA GLY A 21 3.88 17.36 9.63
C GLY A 21 5.08 17.09 10.54
N GLU A 22 6.01 16.24 10.09
CA GLU A 22 7.21 15.86 10.83
C GLU A 22 8.45 16.62 10.33
N SER A 23 9.56 16.48 11.06
CA SER A 23 10.87 16.90 10.54
C SER A 23 11.47 15.84 9.62
N SER A 24 12.14 16.27 8.55
CA SER A 24 12.87 15.36 7.64
C SER A 24 13.92 14.49 8.34
N GLY A 25 14.48 14.97 9.46
CA GLY A 25 15.39 14.21 10.31
C GLY A 25 14.70 13.05 11.04
N ALA A 26 13.55 13.30 11.67
CA ALA A 26 12.74 12.28 12.35
C ALA A 26 12.23 11.24 11.36
N THR A 27 11.65 11.68 10.24
CA THR A 27 11.18 10.79 9.18
C THR A 27 12.31 9.97 8.56
N SER A 28 13.50 10.55 8.34
CA SER A 28 14.67 9.78 7.87
C SER A 28 15.11 8.71 8.86
N TYR A 29 14.96 8.96 10.16
CA TYR A 29 15.28 8.00 11.20
C TYR A 29 14.26 6.86 11.24
N HIS A 30 12.96 7.17 11.18
CA HIS A 30 11.89 6.19 11.07
C HIS A 30 12.06 5.26 9.85
N LEU A 31 12.39 5.81 8.68
CA LEU A 31 12.62 5.02 7.46
C LEU A 31 13.79 4.05 7.59
N ARG A 32 14.85 4.41 8.33
CA ARG A 32 15.95 3.49 8.63
C ARG A 32 15.52 2.36 9.55
N GLN A 33 14.67 2.63 10.54
CA GLN A 33 14.11 1.58 11.41
C GLN A 33 13.26 0.61 10.59
N LEU A 34 12.33 1.13 9.77
CA LEU A 34 11.52 0.30 8.87
C LEU A 34 12.37 -0.54 7.92
N ALA A 35 13.50 0.01 7.44
CA ALA A 35 14.41 -0.72 6.58
C ALA A 35 15.16 -1.84 7.30
N ALA A 36 15.56 -1.61 8.55
CA ALA A 36 16.15 -2.65 9.40
C ALA A 36 15.19 -3.83 9.62
N HIS A 37 13.88 -3.56 9.64
CA HIS A 37 12.84 -4.58 9.74
C HIS A 37 12.33 -5.10 8.37
N GLY A 38 12.91 -4.65 7.25
CA GLY A 38 12.56 -5.14 5.91
C GLY A 38 11.22 -4.67 5.37
N PHE A 39 10.66 -3.56 5.88
CA PHE A 39 9.41 -2.97 5.39
C PHE A 39 9.64 -1.99 4.26
N VAL A 40 10.75 -1.26 4.31
CA VAL A 40 11.20 -0.39 3.22
C VAL A 40 12.63 -0.72 2.81
N GLU A 41 12.96 -0.45 1.56
CA GLU A 41 14.29 -0.62 1.00
C GLU A 41 14.68 0.66 0.26
N ASP A 42 15.98 0.85 0.11
CA ASP A 42 16.50 1.94 -0.71
C ASP A 42 16.15 1.74 -2.18
N ASP A 43 15.83 2.85 -2.84
CA ASP A 43 15.68 2.92 -4.29
C ASP A 43 16.76 3.86 -4.89
N PRO A 44 18.01 3.38 -5.01
CA PRO A 44 19.12 4.20 -5.47
C PRO A 44 18.97 4.65 -6.94
N GLU A 45 18.16 3.96 -7.74
CA GLU A 45 17.95 4.29 -9.16
C GLU A 45 17.22 5.62 -9.36
N ARG A 46 16.51 6.12 -8.33
CA ARG A 46 15.79 7.41 -8.36
C ARG A 46 16.57 8.56 -7.74
N GLY A 47 17.57 8.27 -6.93
CA GLY A 47 18.38 9.28 -6.26
C GLY A 47 19.19 10.10 -7.26
N LYS A 48 19.02 11.42 -7.24
CA LYS A 48 20.00 12.35 -7.85
C LYS A 48 20.88 12.92 -6.74
N GLY A 49 22.20 12.77 -6.87
CA GLY A 49 23.16 13.32 -5.90
C GLY A 49 23.07 12.64 -4.53
N ARG A 50 22.78 13.40 -3.46
CA ARG A 50 22.74 12.92 -2.07
C ARG A 50 21.34 12.50 -1.59
N GLU A 51 20.34 12.57 -2.46
CA GLU A 51 18.97 12.22 -2.07
C GLU A 51 18.79 10.71 -1.95
N ARG A 52 18.29 10.26 -0.79
CA ARG A 52 17.95 8.87 -0.52
C ARG A 52 16.46 8.67 -0.72
N TRP A 53 16.12 7.78 -1.65
CA TRP A 53 14.75 7.41 -1.97
C TRP A 53 14.43 6.07 -1.35
N TRP A 54 13.20 5.94 -0.87
CA TRP A 54 12.70 4.76 -0.18
C TRP A 54 11.51 4.20 -0.94
N LYS A 55 11.43 2.88 -1.03
CA LYS A 55 10.28 2.13 -1.54
C LYS A 55 9.95 1.03 -0.56
N ALA A 56 8.73 0.50 -0.54
CA ALA A 56 8.51 -0.63 0.35
C ALA A 56 9.04 -1.95 -0.23
N ALA A 57 9.45 -2.82 0.68
CA ALA A 57 10.08 -4.10 0.38
C ALA A 57 9.10 -5.28 0.29
N VAL A 58 7.89 -5.16 0.86
CA VAL A 58 6.96 -6.30 0.98
C VAL A 58 6.03 -6.46 -0.23
N ARG A 59 5.95 -7.70 -0.74
CA ARG A 59 5.14 -8.13 -1.90
C ARG A 59 3.66 -8.43 -1.59
N GLY A 60 3.25 -8.39 -0.33
CA GLY A 60 1.96 -8.87 0.19
C GLY A 60 0.89 -7.80 0.41
N LEU A 61 -0.34 -8.25 0.67
CA LEU A 61 -1.49 -7.39 1.08
C LEU A 61 -1.46 -7.07 2.59
N ALA A 62 -0.65 -7.78 3.37
CA ALA A 62 -0.62 -7.68 4.82
C ALA A 62 0.52 -6.75 5.28
N PHE A 63 0.15 -5.79 6.12
CA PHE A 63 1.06 -5.11 7.03
C PHE A 63 1.12 -5.92 8.33
N ASP A 64 2.31 -6.16 8.86
CA ASP A 64 2.49 -6.87 10.12
C ASP A 64 2.12 -5.92 11.28
N ASP A 65 1.07 -6.26 12.03
CA ASP A 65 0.58 -5.45 13.14
C ASP A 65 1.54 -5.47 14.34
N ALA A 66 2.49 -6.41 14.39
CA ALA A 66 3.51 -6.48 15.44
C ALA A 66 4.31 -5.18 15.56
N LEU A 67 4.53 -4.45 14.47
CA LEU A 67 5.24 -3.17 14.50
C LEU A 67 4.44 -2.04 15.17
N LEU A 68 3.10 -2.08 15.10
CA LEU A 68 2.24 -1.13 15.80
C LEU A 68 2.26 -1.35 17.32
N HIS A 69 2.73 -2.53 17.73
CA HIS A 69 2.81 -2.95 19.12
C HIS A 69 4.26 -3.13 19.62
N ASP A 70 5.25 -2.75 18.81
CA ASP A 70 6.67 -2.85 19.18
C ASP A 70 6.95 -2.05 20.46
N PRO A 71 7.79 -2.53 21.41
CA PRO A 71 8.11 -1.77 22.63
C PRO A 71 8.78 -0.41 22.35
N ASN A 72 9.49 -0.26 21.24
CA ASN A 72 10.16 0.98 20.86
C ASN A 72 9.15 1.98 20.25
N PRO A 73 8.92 3.16 20.87
CA PRO A 73 8.02 4.18 20.33
C PRO A 73 8.41 4.67 18.93
N ASP A 74 9.71 4.66 18.61
CA ASP A 74 10.19 5.10 17.30
C ASP A 74 9.80 4.12 16.19
N VAL A 75 9.74 2.82 16.49
CA VAL A 75 9.31 1.78 15.55
C VAL A 75 7.81 1.89 15.30
N ARG A 76 7.03 2.11 16.35
CA ARG A 76 5.58 2.37 16.24
C ARG A 76 5.29 3.62 15.42
N GLY A 77 5.99 4.73 15.70
CA GLY A 77 5.85 5.97 14.93
C GLY A 77 6.20 5.78 13.46
N ALA A 78 7.23 4.99 13.16
CA ALA A 78 7.57 4.65 11.78
C ALA A 78 6.49 3.78 11.10
N ALA A 79 5.91 2.81 11.81
CA ALA A 79 4.79 2.00 11.32
C ALA A 79 3.56 2.85 10.99
N ASP A 80 3.21 3.80 11.84
CA ASP A 80 2.11 4.74 11.60
C ASP A 80 2.38 5.63 10.37
N LEU A 81 3.60 6.17 10.27
CA LEU A 81 4.06 6.96 9.14
C LEU A 81 3.90 6.21 7.81
N TYR A 82 4.29 4.94 7.83
CA TYR A 82 4.18 4.05 6.70
C TYR A 82 2.71 3.87 6.26
N LEU A 83 1.82 3.52 7.19
CA LEU A 83 0.39 3.32 6.91
C LEU A 83 -0.27 4.55 6.29
N HIS A 84 0.10 5.76 6.74
CA HIS A 84 -0.42 7.00 6.16
C HIS A 84 0.02 7.24 4.72
N GLU A 85 1.27 6.91 4.36
CA GLU A 85 1.72 7.02 2.96
C GLU A 85 1.04 5.97 2.07
N VAL A 86 0.78 4.76 2.59
CA VAL A 86 0.00 3.74 1.89
C VAL A 86 -1.37 4.30 1.53
N ALA A 87 -2.10 4.83 2.52
CA ALA A 87 -3.42 5.40 2.32
C ALA A 87 -3.40 6.58 1.32
N THR A 88 -2.45 7.50 1.48
CA THR A 88 -2.30 8.66 0.60
C THR A 88 -2.06 8.24 -0.85
N THR A 89 -1.26 7.21 -1.07
CA THR A 89 -1.02 6.69 -2.42
C THR A 89 -2.24 6.02 -2.99
N GLN A 90 -2.90 5.17 -2.21
CA GLN A 90 -4.09 4.48 -2.68
C GLN A 90 -5.15 5.48 -3.17
N ALA A 91 -5.32 6.59 -2.44
CA ALA A 91 -6.18 7.69 -2.85
C ALA A 91 -5.72 8.33 -4.18
N ARG A 92 -4.41 8.59 -4.33
CA ARG A 92 -3.85 9.15 -5.57
C ARG A 92 -4.03 8.22 -6.77
N GLU A 93 -3.72 6.94 -6.62
CA GLU A 93 -3.92 5.92 -7.66
C GLU A 93 -5.38 5.88 -8.11
N LEU A 94 -6.31 5.90 -7.14
CA LEU A 94 -7.75 5.94 -7.42
C LEU A 94 -8.15 7.21 -8.17
N SER A 95 -7.69 8.38 -7.73
CA SER A 95 -7.97 9.65 -8.43
C SER A 95 -7.40 9.69 -9.85
N THR A 96 -6.19 9.16 -10.07
CA THR A 96 -5.58 9.06 -11.40
C THR A 96 -6.39 8.12 -12.31
N TRP A 97 -6.80 6.96 -11.80
CA TRP A 97 -7.66 6.04 -12.57
C TRP A 97 -9.01 6.70 -12.92
N LEU A 98 -9.65 7.37 -11.96
CA LEU A 98 -10.90 8.09 -12.23
C LEU A 98 -10.73 9.16 -13.32
N GLY A 99 -9.61 9.89 -13.33
CA GLY A 99 -9.30 10.91 -14.34
C GLY A 99 -8.98 10.35 -15.73
N THR A 100 -8.50 9.10 -15.81
CA THR A 100 -8.13 8.42 -17.07
C THR A 100 -9.20 7.41 -17.53
N ARG A 101 -10.34 7.33 -16.84
CA ARG A 101 -11.37 6.29 -17.06
C ARG A 101 -11.85 6.17 -18.51
N THR A 102 -11.93 7.28 -19.23
CA THR A 102 -12.36 7.33 -20.64
C THR A 102 -11.33 6.79 -21.62
N GLU A 103 -10.08 6.61 -21.18
CA GLU A 103 -8.99 6.06 -22.00
C GLU A 103 -8.99 4.52 -22.01
N TRP A 104 -9.73 3.89 -21.09
CA TRP A 104 -9.84 2.44 -20.97
C TRP A 104 -10.98 1.87 -21.83
N SER A 105 -10.79 0.62 -22.29
CA SER A 105 -11.83 -0.12 -23.04
C SER A 105 -13.11 -0.29 -22.21
N GLU A 106 -14.24 -0.52 -22.89
CA GLU A 106 -15.51 -0.79 -22.19
C GLU A 106 -15.41 -2.04 -21.31
N GLU A 107 -14.68 -3.07 -21.78
CA GLU A 107 -14.47 -4.30 -21.04
C GLU A 107 -13.75 -4.05 -19.70
N TRP A 108 -12.64 -3.30 -19.71
CA TRP A 108 -11.92 -2.90 -18.50
C TRP A 108 -12.74 -1.98 -17.58
N ASN A 109 -13.57 -1.12 -18.17
CA ASN A 109 -14.48 -0.29 -17.39
C ASN A 109 -15.58 -1.10 -16.68
N ARG A 110 -16.06 -2.19 -17.29
CA ARG A 110 -17.08 -3.10 -16.70
C ARG A 110 -16.50 -4.06 -15.67
N SER A 111 -15.22 -4.40 -15.76
CA SER A 111 -14.55 -5.28 -14.80
C SER A 111 -14.09 -4.56 -13.52
N THR A 112 -14.23 -3.24 -13.45
CA THR A 112 -13.81 -2.44 -12.28
C THR A 112 -14.93 -2.37 -11.22
N ASP A 113 -14.57 -2.52 -9.95
CA ASP A 113 -15.48 -2.35 -8.81
C ASP A 113 -15.17 -1.06 -8.03
N MET A 114 -16.21 -0.38 -7.57
CA MET A 114 -16.13 0.78 -6.67
C MET A 114 -17.26 0.71 -5.63
N SER A 115 -17.34 -0.43 -4.95
CA SER A 115 -18.39 -0.70 -3.96
C SER A 115 -17.94 -0.33 -2.54
N SER A 116 -18.90 0.04 -1.70
CA SER A 116 -18.72 0.22 -0.26
C SER A 116 -19.78 -0.60 0.49
N MET A 117 -19.36 -1.32 1.53
CA MET A 117 -20.22 -2.19 2.33
C MET A 117 -20.01 -1.88 3.82
N THR A 118 -21.10 -1.71 4.57
CA THR A 118 -21.07 -1.51 6.02
C THR A 118 -21.69 -2.71 6.71
N LEU A 119 -20.90 -3.41 7.53
CA LEU A 119 -21.29 -4.65 8.20
C LEU A 119 -21.23 -4.49 9.73
N ARG A 120 -22.08 -5.22 10.46
CA ARG A 120 -21.96 -5.37 11.91
C ARG A 120 -21.19 -6.65 12.21
N LEU A 121 -19.93 -6.52 12.62
CA LEU A 121 -19.02 -7.63 12.87
C LEU A 121 -18.37 -7.50 14.26
N THR A 122 -18.02 -8.62 14.87
CA THR A 122 -17.07 -8.65 15.98
C THR A 122 -15.63 -8.53 15.44
N PRO A 123 -14.62 -8.23 16.28
CA PRO A 123 -13.21 -8.22 15.85
C PRO A 123 -12.77 -9.54 15.20
N GLU A 124 -13.22 -10.68 15.72
CA GLU A 124 -12.89 -12.00 15.18
C GLU A 124 -13.45 -12.19 13.78
N LEU A 125 -14.71 -11.79 13.56
CA LEU A 125 -15.35 -11.86 12.24
C LEU A 125 -14.74 -10.86 11.25
N ALA A 126 -14.30 -9.68 11.71
CA ALA A 126 -13.61 -8.71 10.87
C ALA A 126 -12.23 -9.22 10.41
N ARG A 127 -11.49 -9.89 11.31
CA ARG A 127 -10.23 -10.58 10.97
C ARG A 127 -10.47 -11.72 9.98
N GLU A 128 -11.46 -12.57 10.23
CA GLU A 128 -11.83 -13.67 9.33
C GLU A 128 -12.20 -13.16 7.93
N LEU A 129 -12.97 -12.07 7.83
CA LEU A 129 -13.31 -11.44 6.56
C LEU A 129 -12.04 -10.95 5.83
N THR A 130 -11.12 -10.31 6.56
CA THR A 130 -9.84 -9.83 6.00
C THR A 130 -8.99 -10.97 5.46
N GLU A 131 -8.86 -12.05 6.22
CA GLU A 131 -8.13 -13.26 5.81
C GLU A 131 -8.74 -13.90 4.56
N LYS A 132 -10.06 -14.02 4.49
CA LYS A 132 -10.76 -14.55 3.31
C LYS A 132 -10.59 -13.67 2.07
N MET A 133 -10.64 -12.34 2.23
CA MET A 133 -10.39 -11.41 1.12
C MET A 133 -8.95 -11.54 0.60
N HIS A 134 -7.96 -11.64 1.48
CA HIS A 134 -6.56 -11.84 1.08
C HIS A 134 -6.36 -13.18 0.37
N ALA A 135 -6.88 -14.27 0.93
CA ALA A 135 -6.81 -15.59 0.32
C ALA A 135 -7.47 -15.63 -1.07
N LEU A 136 -8.61 -14.95 -1.24
CA LEU A 136 -9.25 -14.80 -2.54
C LEU A 136 -8.31 -14.09 -3.52
N VAL A 137 -7.78 -12.91 -3.18
CA VAL A 137 -6.89 -12.16 -4.10
C VAL A 137 -5.62 -12.94 -4.41
N ASP A 138 -5.02 -13.62 -3.43
CA ASP A 138 -3.82 -14.42 -3.65
C ASP A 138 -4.10 -15.62 -4.58
N SER A 139 -5.30 -16.19 -4.57
CA SER A 139 -5.67 -17.25 -5.53
C SER A 139 -5.65 -16.82 -6.99
N TYR A 140 -5.76 -15.51 -7.29
CA TYR A 140 -5.64 -14.96 -8.64
C TYR A 140 -4.20 -14.60 -9.02
N ARG A 141 -3.27 -14.50 -8.06
CA ARG A 141 -1.86 -14.14 -8.32
C ARG A 141 -1.11 -15.25 -9.07
N ASP A 142 -1.45 -16.50 -8.81
CA ASP A 142 -0.74 -17.68 -9.29
C ASP A 142 -1.45 -18.35 -10.48
N LEU A 143 -2.33 -17.63 -11.19
CA LEU A 143 -3.04 -18.15 -12.36
C LEU A 143 -2.16 -18.16 -13.61
N PRO A 144 -1.74 -19.33 -14.12
CA PRO A 144 -0.84 -19.40 -15.29
C PRO A 144 -1.48 -18.86 -16.57
N ALA A 145 -2.82 -18.86 -16.63
CA ALA A 145 -3.59 -18.37 -17.77
C ALA A 145 -3.33 -16.88 -18.09
N ALA A 146 -2.94 -16.08 -17.09
CA ALA A 146 -2.67 -14.65 -17.29
C ALA A 146 -1.21 -14.33 -17.65
N GLU A 147 -0.29 -15.30 -17.56
CA GLU A 147 1.17 -15.04 -17.67
C GLU A 147 1.60 -14.69 -19.11
N ASN A 148 0.88 -15.17 -20.12
CA ASN A 148 1.17 -14.94 -21.54
C ASN A 148 -0.04 -14.44 -22.35
N ASP A 149 -1.10 -14.01 -21.68
CA ASP A 149 -2.29 -13.48 -22.35
C ASP A 149 -2.03 -12.02 -22.78
N PRO A 150 -2.12 -11.69 -24.08
CA PRO A 150 -1.91 -10.32 -24.56
C PRO A 150 -2.97 -9.31 -24.05
N GLU A 151 -4.12 -9.78 -23.58
CA GLU A 151 -5.16 -8.94 -22.97
C GLU A 151 -4.94 -8.74 -21.46
N ALA A 152 -4.03 -9.50 -20.83
CA ALA A 152 -3.72 -9.33 -19.42
C ALA A 152 -3.01 -8.00 -19.17
N THR A 153 -3.50 -7.26 -18.18
CA THR A 153 -2.86 -6.03 -17.70
C THR A 153 -2.64 -6.06 -16.20
N THR A 154 -1.84 -5.13 -15.70
CA THR A 154 -1.63 -4.98 -14.26
C THR A 154 -2.87 -4.34 -13.63
N VAL A 155 -3.63 -5.14 -12.88
CA VAL A 155 -4.78 -4.66 -12.12
C VAL A 155 -4.36 -4.42 -10.68
N ARG A 156 -4.64 -3.21 -10.17
CA ARG A 156 -4.44 -2.87 -8.75
C ARG A 156 -5.75 -3.13 -7.99
N VAL A 157 -5.70 -4.06 -7.03
CA VAL A 157 -6.80 -4.32 -6.08
C VAL A 157 -6.45 -3.68 -4.73
N GLN A 158 -7.37 -2.89 -4.18
CA GLN A 158 -7.24 -2.27 -2.87
C GLN A 158 -8.48 -2.62 -2.04
N THR A 159 -8.29 -3.27 -0.88
CA THR A 159 -9.36 -3.57 0.08
C THR A 159 -9.07 -2.85 1.39
N ARG A 160 -10.12 -2.32 2.04
CA ARG A 160 -10.02 -1.63 3.33
C ARG A 160 -11.16 -2.08 4.24
N SER A 161 -10.83 -2.43 5.47
CA SER A 161 -11.79 -2.73 6.55
C SER A 161 -11.31 -2.00 7.80
N PHE A 162 -12.16 -1.16 8.37
CA PHE A 162 -11.86 -0.38 9.57
C PHE A 162 -13.17 -0.07 10.31
N PRO A 163 -13.14 0.05 11.65
CA PRO A 163 -14.31 0.44 12.41
C PRO A 163 -14.71 1.88 12.07
N LEU A 164 -16.02 2.14 12.05
CA LEU A 164 -16.56 3.49 11.95
C LEU A 164 -16.97 3.97 13.34
N ASN A 165 -16.55 5.18 13.72
CA ASN A 165 -17.16 5.88 14.85
C ASN A 165 -18.58 6.27 14.42
N THR A 166 -19.57 5.52 14.88
CA THR A 166 -20.97 5.90 14.71
C THR A 166 -21.32 6.88 15.84
N PRO A 167 -21.84 8.08 15.54
CA PRO A 167 -22.26 9.03 16.56
C PRO A 167 -23.39 8.49 17.45
#